data_AF-A0AAD6RXG1-F1
#
_entry.id   AF-A0AAD6RXG1-F1
#
_cell.length_a   1.000
_cell.length_b   1.000
_cell.length_c   1.000
_cell.angle_alpha   90.00
_cell.angle_beta   90.00
_cell.angle_gamma   90.00
#
_symmetry.space_group_name_H-M   'P 1'
#
loop_
_entity.id
_entity.type
_entity.pdbx_description
1 polymer ?
#
loop_
_entity_poly.entity_id
_entity_poly.type
_entity_poly.pdbx_seq_one_letter_code
_entity_poly.pdbx_strand_id
1 'polypeptide(L)'
;MILADDATQMQRMNRFLAYLLELEPLIDGFQRIQHPTPLQSAVNAKLDFLLPFREHGPSRVNSRGTRGAFHPGHSATWAGLFSGLIFRGVTFASPFAQSATSTTFFRDVSAWDVECANYTNPPEFFFCNPWAYSKRKSKRSKSLVAEYWAAIHVPDCPNWEVNTATSNYPFKSCYDFLKQTSPSRFQEIGPLAGFLLAGDFSYAGVVQSPTVDDVGEIIRGINKGGVKRLELLGLVRPREKGMGRAFKMASMVEVKAGFSKLQGFLDTKLTAAQKAHMVFDPIMSENSLCKLTRVVKAKIFVI
;
A
#
# COMPACT_ATOMS: atom_id res chain seq x y z
N MET A 1 -26.13 -9.04 -15.39
CA MET A 1 -26.31 -7.82 -14.57
C MET A 1 -25.62 -6.67 -15.28
N ILE A 2 -26.31 -5.54 -15.46
CA ILE A 2 -25.85 -4.38 -16.26
C ILE A 2 -25.03 -3.43 -15.34
N LEU A 3 -24.07 -2.68 -15.91
CA LEU A 3 -23.41 -1.59 -15.18
C LEU A 3 -24.46 -0.58 -14.69
N ALA A 4 -24.14 0.15 -13.61
CA ALA A 4 -24.99 1.25 -13.19
C ALA A 4 -25.05 2.33 -14.29
N ASP A 5 -26.16 3.05 -14.41
CA ASP A 5 -26.23 4.21 -15.29
C ASP A 5 -25.22 5.31 -14.87
N ASP A 6 -24.93 6.23 -15.78
CA ASP A 6 -23.92 7.26 -15.56
C ASP A 6 -24.26 8.20 -14.39
N ALA A 7 -25.55 8.49 -14.16
CA ALA A 7 -25.97 9.33 -13.05
C ALA A 7 -25.68 8.67 -11.69
N THR A 8 -25.98 7.38 -11.58
CA THR A 8 -25.71 6.56 -10.40
C THR A 8 -24.20 6.40 -10.17
N GLN A 9 -23.41 6.17 -11.24
CA GLN A 9 -21.95 6.12 -11.13
C GLN A 9 -21.39 7.45 -10.63
N MET A 10 -21.86 8.58 -11.18
CA MET A 10 -21.45 9.91 -10.78
C MET A 10 -21.77 10.20 -9.30
N GLN A 11 -22.97 9.84 -8.84
CA GLN A 11 -23.36 10.00 -7.44
C GLN A 11 -22.43 9.21 -6.51
N ARG A 12 -22.09 7.97 -6.86
CA ARG A 12 -21.19 7.12 -6.05
C ARG A 12 -19.75 7.62 -6.05
N MET A 13 -19.26 8.13 -7.18
CA MET A 13 -17.94 8.78 -7.24
C MET A 13 -17.90 10.08 -6.41
N ASN A 14 -18.97 10.88 -6.41
CA ASN A 14 -19.09 12.06 -5.53
C ASN A 14 -19.05 11.66 -4.04
N ARG A 15 -19.69 10.55 -3.66
CA ARG A 15 -19.59 10.02 -2.29
C ARG A 15 -18.17 9.55 -1.95
N PHE A 16 -17.45 8.97 -2.89
CA PHE A 16 -16.04 8.63 -2.70
C PHE A 16 -15.15 9.87 -2.56
N LEU A 17 -15.40 10.92 -3.33
CA LEU A 17 -14.71 12.20 -3.16
C LEU A 17 -14.99 12.80 -1.78
N ALA A 18 -16.25 12.81 -1.34
CA ALA A 18 -16.60 13.27 0.01
C ALA A 18 -15.88 12.49 1.11
N TYR A 19 -15.73 11.17 0.96
CA TYR A 19 -14.92 10.33 1.86
C TYR A 19 -13.45 10.79 1.93
N LEU A 20 -12.84 11.14 0.80
CA LEU A 20 -11.46 11.65 0.77
C LEU A 20 -11.38 13.03 1.45
N LEU A 21 -12.25 13.95 1.08
CA LEU A 21 -12.25 15.31 1.62
C LEU A 21 -12.55 15.35 3.13
N GLU A 22 -13.43 14.48 3.62
CA GLU A 22 -13.70 14.36 5.06
C GLU A 22 -12.47 13.90 5.84
N LEU A 23 -11.61 13.09 5.22
CA LEU A 23 -10.41 12.53 5.86
C LEU A 23 -9.15 13.37 5.65
N GLU A 24 -9.13 14.28 4.68
CA GLU A 24 -7.98 15.15 4.38
C GLU A 24 -7.40 15.83 5.62
N PRO A 25 -8.21 16.41 6.55
CA PRO A 25 -7.67 17.07 7.73
C PRO A 25 -6.86 16.16 8.67
N LEU A 26 -6.98 14.83 8.56
CA LEU A 26 -6.17 13.91 9.36
C LEU A 26 -4.69 13.93 8.98
N ILE A 27 -4.35 14.40 7.78
CA ILE A 27 -2.96 14.55 7.33
C ILE A 27 -2.21 15.55 8.23
N ASP A 28 -2.88 16.63 8.63
CA ASP A 28 -2.34 17.67 9.50
C ASP A 28 -2.29 17.27 10.99
N GLY A 29 -2.83 16.10 11.32
CA GLY A 29 -2.91 15.56 12.67
C GLY A 29 -4.27 15.78 13.34
N PHE A 30 -4.77 14.71 13.96
CA PHE A 30 -6.10 14.66 14.57
C PHE A 30 -6.33 15.71 15.67
N GLN A 31 -5.27 16.12 16.38
CA GLN A 31 -5.32 17.14 17.43
C GLN A 31 -5.78 18.53 16.92
N ARG A 32 -5.73 18.77 15.60
CA ARG A 32 -6.20 20.03 15.00
C ARG A 32 -7.69 20.02 14.68
N ILE A 33 -8.37 18.89 14.83
CA ILE A 33 -9.79 18.73 14.51
C ILE A 33 -10.61 18.98 15.78
N GLN A 34 -11.38 20.07 15.80
CA GLN A 34 -12.19 20.46 16.97
C GLN A 34 -13.39 19.52 17.19
N HIS A 35 -14.04 19.07 16.12
CA HIS A 35 -15.25 18.25 16.17
C HIS A 35 -15.12 17.05 15.23
N PRO A 36 -14.36 16.01 15.65
CA PRO A 36 -14.09 14.88 14.78
C PRO A 36 -15.36 14.07 14.50
N THR A 37 -15.59 13.74 13.22
CA THR A 37 -16.69 12.85 12.83
C THR A 37 -16.46 11.42 13.32
N PRO A 38 -17.49 10.55 13.33
CA PRO A 38 -17.29 9.12 13.61
C PRO A 38 -16.31 8.46 12.65
N LEU A 39 -16.30 8.87 11.38
CA LEU A 39 -15.36 8.37 10.39
C LEU A 39 -13.93 8.83 10.72
N GLN A 40 -13.70 10.12 10.98
CA GLN A 40 -12.39 10.65 11.34
C GLN A 40 -11.83 9.98 12.60
N SER A 41 -12.66 9.82 13.63
CA SER A 41 -12.29 9.15 14.88
C SER A 41 -11.89 7.68 14.64
N ALA A 42 -12.66 6.96 13.83
CA ALA A 42 -12.35 5.57 13.51
C ALA A 42 -11.07 5.42 12.69
N VAL A 43 -10.83 6.32 11.73
CA VAL A 43 -9.60 6.31 10.92
C VAL A 43 -8.39 6.68 11.77
N ASN A 44 -8.49 7.70 12.62
CA ASN A 44 -7.42 8.13 13.52
C ASN A 44 -6.95 7.00 14.44
N ALA A 45 -7.88 6.19 14.96
CA ALA A 45 -7.52 5.04 15.80
C ALA A 45 -6.64 4.01 15.09
N LYS A 46 -6.61 3.98 13.75
CA LYS A 46 -5.88 2.98 12.94
C LYS A 46 -5.35 3.55 11.62
N LEU A 47 -4.54 4.62 11.69
CA LEU A 47 -4.05 5.36 10.51
C LEU A 47 -3.43 4.45 9.43
N ASP A 48 -2.44 3.61 9.76
CA ASP A 48 -1.82 2.69 8.79
C ASP A 48 -2.84 1.72 8.14
N PHE A 49 -3.95 1.43 8.84
CA PHE A 49 -4.95 0.48 8.40
C PHE A 49 -6.12 1.10 7.64
N LEU A 50 -6.49 2.36 7.92
CA LEU A 50 -7.72 2.99 7.41
C LEU A 50 -7.50 4.31 6.67
N LEU A 51 -6.37 4.99 6.83
CA LEU A 51 -6.10 6.26 6.15
C LEU A 51 -5.94 6.04 4.63
N PRO A 52 -6.72 6.73 3.77
CA PRO A 52 -6.63 6.60 2.32
C PRO A 52 -5.31 7.16 1.75
N PHE A 53 -4.70 8.13 2.45
CA PHE A 53 -3.44 8.75 2.04
C PHE A 53 -2.26 7.98 2.63
N ARG A 54 -1.84 6.92 1.94
CA ARG A 54 -0.86 5.95 2.46
C ARG A 54 0.43 6.59 2.96
N GLU A 55 0.88 7.65 2.28
CA GLU A 55 2.13 8.35 2.56
C GLU A 55 2.07 9.12 3.89
N HIS A 56 0.88 9.31 4.47
CA HIS A 56 0.72 9.97 5.77
C HIS A 56 0.49 8.98 6.92
N GLY A 57 0.53 7.66 6.65
CA GLY A 57 0.49 6.65 7.71
C GLY A 57 1.76 6.69 8.58
N PRO A 58 1.66 6.53 9.92
CA PRO A 58 2.83 6.62 10.81
C PRO A 58 3.99 5.70 10.42
N SER A 59 3.72 4.44 10.05
CA SER A 59 4.77 3.52 9.59
C SER A 59 5.45 4.04 8.32
N ARG A 60 4.69 4.65 7.41
CA ARG A 60 5.21 5.21 6.16
C ARG A 60 6.03 6.47 6.38
N VAL A 61 5.55 7.38 7.22
CA VAL A 61 6.30 8.58 7.63
C VAL A 61 7.67 8.17 8.19
N ASN A 62 7.71 7.24 9.13
CA ASN A 62 8.97 6.79 9.72
C ASN A 62 9.90 6.14 8.67
N SER A 63 9.38 5.23 7.85
CA SER A 63 10.18 4.50 6.86
C SER A 63 10.82 5.34 5.74
N ARG A 64 10.39 6.59 5.56
CA ARG A 64 10.97 7.56 4.62
C ARG A 64 11.86 8.62 5.27
N GLY A 65 11.86 8.68 6.60
CA GLY A 65 12.73 9.58 7.35
C GLY A 65 14.21 9.26 7.12
N THR A 66 15.10 10.07 7.69
CA THR A 66 16.56 9.93 7.54
C THR A 66 17.12 8.58 8.01
N ARG A 67 16.37 7.85 8.86
CA ARG A 67 16.69 6.49 9.33
C ARG A 67 15.85 5.40 8.68
N GLY A 68 15.16 5.75 7.61
CA GLY A 68 14.20 4.92 6.92
C GLY A 68 14.80 4.22 5.70
N ALA A 69 14.25 3.06 5.33
CA ALA A 69 14.66 2.30 4.15
C ALA A 69 14.45 3.06 2.83
N PHE A 70 13.49 3.97 2.82
CA PHE A 70 13.06 4.71 1.63
C PHE A 70 13.61 6.13 1.58
N HIS A 71 14.58 6.45 2.43
CA HIS A 71 15.37 7.66 2.29
C HIS A 71 16.18 7.61 0.97
N PRO A 72 16.34 8.74 0.24
CA PRO A 72 17.08 8.76 -1.03
C PRO A 72 18.51 8.22 -0.93
N GLY A 73 19.18 8.39 0.21
CA GLY A 73 20.53 7.85 0.44
C GLY A 73 20.57 6.34 0.72
N HIS A 74 19.43 5.67 0.87
CA HIS A 74 19.34 4.25 1.26
C HIS A 74 18.66 3.39 0.18
N SER A 75 17.58 3.90 -0.42
CA SER A 75 16.63 3.11 -1.22
C SER A 75 17.24 2.41 -2.44
N ALA A 76 18.29 2.98 -3.04
CA ALA A 76 18.98 2.42 -4.20
C ALA A 76 20.01 1.32 -3.85
N THR A 77 20.26 1.07 -2.56
CA THR A 77 21.26 0.09 -2.11
C THR A 77 20.65 -1.29 -1.85
N TRP A 78 21.46 -2.34 -1.83
CA TRP A 78 21.01 -3.66 -1.36
C TRP A 78 20.45 -3.64 0.07
N ALA A 79 21.07 -2.84 0.95
CA ALA A 79 20.56 -2.61 2.31
C ALA A 79 19.18 -1.95 2.31
N GLY A 80 18.93 -1.03 1.37
CA GLY A 80 17.62 -0.40 1.16
C GLY A 80 16.57 -1.41 0.73
N LEU A 81 16.88 -2.27 -0.25
CA LEU A 81 16.01 -3.37 -0.66
C LEU A 81 15.68 -4.30 0.52
N PHE A 82 16.72 -4.77 1.21
CA PHE A 82 16.60 -5.62 2.39
C PHE A 82 15.69 -5.01 3.46
N SER A 83 15.95 -3.76 3.80
CA SER A 83 15.17 -3.01 4.79
C SER A 83 13.72 -2.79 4.35
N GLY A 84 13.48 -2.55 3.06
CA GLY A 84 12.14 -2.46 2.48
C GLY A 84 11.37 -3.78 2.58
N LEU A 85 12.04 -4.91 2.38
CA LEU A 85 11.47 -6.25 2.60
C LEU A 85 11.12 -6.48 4.07
N ILE A 86 12.00 -6.14 5.01
CA ILE A 86 11.71 -6.18 6.45
C ILE A 86 10.51 -5.29 6.77
N PHE A 87 10.48 -4.07 6.24
CA PHE A 87 9.38 -3.15 6.46
C PHE A 87 8.06 -3.76 6.01
N ARG A 88 7.94 -4.23 4.76
CA ARG A 88 6.66 -4.74 4.24
C ARG A 88 6.30 -6.13 4.72
N GLY A 89 7.29 -6.99 4.93
CA GLY A 89 7.14 -8.40 5.28
C GLY A 89 7.09 -8.65 6.78
N VAL A 90 7.69 -7.80 7.61
CA VAL A 90 7.79 -8.01 9.05
C VAL A 90 7.17 -6.86 9.83
N THR A 91 7.64 -5.62 9.66
CA THR A 91 7.36 -4.56 10.64
C THR A 91 6.21 -3.61 10.30
N PHE A 92 5.69 -3.59 9.07
CA PHE A 92 4.64 -2.66 8.67
C PHE A 92 3.42 -2.72 9.59
N ALA A 93 2.97 -1.55 10.06
CA ALA A 93 1.87 -1.36 11.01
C ALA A 93 2.07 -2.02 12.38
N SER A 94 3.33 -2.26 12.79
CA SER A 94 3.68 -2.62 14.16
C SER A 94 4.06 -1.38 14.99
N PRO A 95 3.98 -1.43 16.32
CA PRO A 95 4.48 -0.36 17.18
C PRO A 95 5.94 0.03 16.89
N PHE A 96 6.79 -0.94 16.56
CA PHE A 96 8.19 -0.68 16.18
C PHE A 96 8.29 0.23 14.95
N ALA A 97 7.54 -0.06 13.88
CA ALA A 97 7.60 0.75 12.65
C ALA A 97 6.95 2.13 12.81
N GLN A 98 6.00 2.28 13.72
CA GLN A 98 5.31 3.54 14.00
C GLN A 98 6.11 4.46 14.92
N SER A 99 7.07 3.92 15.68
CA SER A 99 7.88 4.69 16.60
C SER A 99 8.87 5.58 15.85
N ALA A 100 8.83 6.87 16.15
CA ALA A 100 9.74 7.85 15.57
C ALA A 100 11.21 7.64 16.01
N THR A 101 11.48 6.85 17.06
CA THR A 101 12.84 6.58 17.55
C THR A 101 13.48 5.36 16.92
N SER A 102 12.69 4.42 16.39
CA SER A 102 13.19 3.19 15.77
C SER A 102 13.81 3.47 14.41
N THR A 103 14.92 2.81 14.09
CA THR A 103 15.39 2.75 12.70
C THR A 103 14.55 1.75 11.90
N THR A 104 14.31 2.04 10.62
CA THR A 104 13.79 1.04 9.68
C THR A 104 14.76 0.74 8.56
N PHE A 105 16.03 1.16 8.70
CA PHE A 105 17.13 0.86 7.80
C PHE A 105 18.15 -0.01 8.51
N PHE A 106 18.43 -1.16 7.90
CA PHE A 106 19.32 -2.22 8.38
C PHE A 106 20.27 -2.57 7.24
N ARG A 107 21.58 -2.51 7.53
CA ARG A 107 22.61 -2.81 6.52
C ARG A 107 22.66 -4.30 6.19
N ASP A 108 22.38 -5.12 7.17
CA ASP A 108 22.44 -6.58 7.14
C ASP A 108 21.63 -7.17 8.31
N VAL A 109 21.65 -8.50 8.43
CA VAL A 109 20.98 -9.23 9.53
C VAL A 109 21.52 -8.83 10.90
N SER A 110 22.83 -8.57 11.02
CA SER A 110 23.43 -8.19 12.31
C SER A 110 22.94 -6.82 12.78
N ALA A 111 22.82 -5.85 11.88
CA ALA A 111 22.25 -4.54 12.19
C ALA A 111 20.79 -4.64 12.68
N TRP A 112 20.01 -5.57 12.11
CA TRP A 112 18.65 -5.86 12.59
C TRP A 112 18.66 -6.47 14.00
N ASP A 113 19.54 -7.43 14.26
CA ASP A 113 19.64 -8.10 15.56
C ASP A 113 20.07 -7.13 16.68
N VAL A 114 21.03 -6.24 16.39
CA VAL A 114 21.45 -5.17 17.30
C VAL A 114 20.29 -4.23 17.62
N GLU A 115 19.53 -3.79 16.62
CA GLU A 115 18.37 -2.95 16.88
C GLU A 115 17.31 -3.68 17.71
N CYS A 116 17.06 -4.96 17.44
CA CYS A 116 16.15 -5.77 18.24
C CYS A 116 16.60 -5.89 19.71
N ALA A 117 17.91 -5.98 19.95
CA ALA A 117 18.49 -6.10 21.29
C ALA A 117 18.32 -4.83 22.14
N ASN A 118 18.06 -3.67 21.53
CA ASN A 118 17.78 -2.42 22.25
C ASN A 118 16.44 -2.44 23.01
N TYR A 119 15.59 -3.44 22.80
CA TYR A 119 14.28 -3.56 23.44
C TYR A 119 14.28 -4.73 24.44
N THR A 120 14.02 -4.43 25.72
CA THR A 120 13.94 -5.44 26.78
C THR A 120 12.58 -6.16 26.74
N ASN A 121 12.59 -7.48 26.49
CA ASN A 121 11.42 -8.36 26.49
C ASN A 121 10.17 -7.81 25.75
N PRO A 122 10.30 -7.25 24.53
CA PRO A 122 9.14 -6.76 23.80
C PRO A 122 8.23 -7.92 23.41
N PRO A 123 6.90 -7.75 23.47
CA PRO A 123 5.99 -8.75 22.96
C PRO A 123 6.15 -8.91 21.44
N GLU A 124 5.88 -10.09 20.89
CA GLU A 124 6.09 -10.37 19.45
C GLU A 124 5.39 -9.35 18.54
N PHE A 125 4.21 -8.88 18.93
CA PHE A 125 3.44 -7.90 18.18
C PHE A 125 4.12 -6.54 18.04
N PHE A 126 5.08 -6.22 18.93
CA PHE A 126 5.84 -4.99 18.89
C PHE A 126 6.61 -4.86 17.58
N PHE A 127 7.30 -5.93 17.17
CA PHE A 127 8.03 -5.96 15.92
C PHE A 127 7.16 -6.34 14.73
N CYS A 128 6.23 -7.30 14.91
CA CYS A 128 5.45 -7.84 13.80
C CYS A 128 3.95 -7.78 14.09
N ASN A 129 3.20 -7.02 13.28
CA ASN A 129 1.74 -7.08 13.32
C ASN A 129 1.21 -8.12 12.31
N PRO A 130 0.77 -9.32 12.74
CA PRO A 130 0.33 -10.36 11.83
C PRO A 130 -1.02 -10.07 11.15
N TRP A 131 -1.67 -8.94 11.48
CA TRP A 131 -2.95 -8.51 10.90
C TRP A 131 -2.84 -7.27 10.01
N ALA A 132 -1.63 -6.77 9.75
CA ALA A 132 -1.41 -5.51 9.04
C ALA A 132 -2.16 -5.43 7.69
N TYR A 133 -2.19 -6.53 6.93
CA TYR A 133 -2.87 -6.58 5.63
C TYR A 133 -4.26 -7.22 5.67
N SER A 134 -4.57 -8.08 6.64
CA SER A 134 -5.82 -8.83 6.68
C SER A 134 -6.21 -9.31 8.07
N LYS A 135 -7.47 -9.72 8.25
CA LYS A 135 -7.94 -10.33 9.52
C LYS A 135 -7.41 -11.75 9.74
N ARG A 136 -6.83 -12.40 8.72
CA ARG A 136 -6.19 -13.72 8.86
C ARG A 136 -4.76 -13.52 9.34
N LYS A 137 -4.36 -14.26 10.39
CA LYS A 137 -2.99 -14.30 10.88
C LYS A 137 -2.06 -14.70 9.73
N SER A 138 -1.16 -13.82 9.34
CA SER A 138 -0.10 -14.09 8.37
C SER A 138 1.01 -14.94 8.98
N LYS A 139 1.92 -15.50 8.16
CA LYS A 139 3.16 -16.12 8.65
C LYS A 139 4.30 -15.12 8.85
N ARG A 140 3.99 -13.81 8.82
CA ARG A 140 4.94 -12.74 9.12
C ARG A 140 5.53 -12.93 10.52
N SER A 141 6.84 -12.87 10.62
CA SER A 141 7.59 -13.04 11.87
C SER A 141 9.00 -12.48 11.68
N LYS A 142 9.74 -12.32 12.78
CA LYS A 142 11.15 -11.92 12.73
C LYS A 142 12.04 -12.96 12.03
N SER A 143 11.62 -14.23 11.98
CA SER A 143 12.42 -15.29 11.33
C SER A 143 12.61 -15.06 9.83
N LEU A 144 11.71 -14.30 9.19
CA LEU A 144 11.82 -13.98 7.75
C LEU A 144 13.00 -13.07 7.42
N VAL A 145 13.60 -12.39 8.41
CA VAL A 145 14.67 -11.43 8.17
C VAL A 145 15.90 -12.12 7.57
N ALA A 146 16.35 -13.23 8.15
CA ALA A 146 17.47 -14.00 7.60
C ALA A 146 17.14 -14.58 6.20
N GLU A 147 15.89 -15.00 5.99
CA GLU A 147 15.42 -15.51 4.69
C GLU A 147 15.47 -14.42 3.61
N TYR A 148 15.06 -13.19 3.92
CA TYR A 148 15.15 -12.07 2.98
C TYR A 148 16.59 -11.71 2.63
N TRP A 149 17.50 -11.74 3.61
CA TRP A 149 18.92 -11.49 3.35
C TRP A 149 19.52 -12.52 2.40
N ALA A 150 19.21 -13.80 2.62
CA ALA A 150 19.63 -14.86 1.71
C ALA A 150 19.03 -14.69 0.31
N ALA A 151 17.73 -14.34 0.22
CA ALA A 151 16.99 -14.25 -1.03
C ALA A 151 17.40 -13.09 -1.96
N ILE A 152 18.04 -12.03 -1.44
CA ILE A 152 18.57 -10.95 -2.28
C ILE A 152 19.99 -11.22 -2.82
N HIS A 153 20.69 -12.23 -2.30
CA HIS A 153 22.05 -12.59 -2.69
C HIS A 153 22.13 -13.85 -3.58
N VAL A 154 21.00 -14.37 -4.04
CA VAL A 154 20.99 -15.51 -4.95
C VAL A 154 21.48 -15.10 -6.36
N PRO A 155 22.15 -15.99 -7.12
CA PRO A 155 22.76 -15.64 -8.40
C PRO A 155 21.81 -15.09 -9.47
N ASP A 156 20.53 -15.45 -9.42
CA ASP A 156 19.51 -15.02 -10.39
C ASP A 156 18.80 -13.72 -9.98
N CYS A 157 19.21 -13.09 -8.88
CA CYS A 157 18.61 -11.83 -8.44
C CYS A 157 19.02 -10.70 -9.40
N PRO A 158 18.06 -10.00 -10.03
CA PRO A 158 18.36 -8.80 -10.80
C PRO A 158 19.18 -7.84 -9.95
N ASN A 159 20.23 -7.26 -10.53
CA ASN A 159 21.11 -6.36 -9.80
C ASN A 159 20.34 -5.10 -9.40
N TRP A 160 19.98 -5.00 -8.12
CA TRP A 160 19.13 -3.92 -7.60
C TRP A 160 19.77 -2.55 -7.81
N GLU A 161 21.03 -2.41 -7.45
CA GLU A 161 21.75 -1.13 -7.51
C GLU A 161 21.92 -0.68 -8.96
N VAL A 162 22.24 -1.59 -9.88
CA VAL A 162 22.33 -1.26 -11.32
C VAL A 162 20.97 -0.83 -11.87
N ASN A 163 19.90 -1.55 -11.54
CA ASN A 163 18.56 -1.23 -12.03
C ASN A 163 18.06 0.11 -11.47
N THR A 164 18.44 0.47 -10.25
CA THR A 164 17.95 1.66 -9.55
C THR A 164 18.86 2.89 -9.64
N ALA A 165 20.11 2.73 -10.09
CA ALA A 165 21.11 3.81 -10.15
C ALA A 165 20.68 5.06 -10.94
N THR A 166 19.78 4.89 -11.91
CA THR A 166 19.32 5.98 -12.80
C THR A 166 17.86 6.36 -12.60
N SER A 167 17.22 5.86 -11.53
CA SER A 167 15.76 6.03 -11.31
C SER A 167 14.89 5.52 -12.47
N ASN A 168 15.47 4.69 -13.34
CA ASN A 168 14.85 4.24 -14.57
C ASN A 168 14.27 2.82 -14.47
N TYR A 169 14.24 2.23 -13.27
CA TYR A 169 13.68 0.88 -13.11
C TYR A 169 12.16 0.92 -13.33
N PRO A 170 11.61 0.25 -14.36
CA PRO A 170 10.18 0.33 -14.64
C PRO A 170 9.35 -0.27 -13.51
N PHE A 171 8.23 0.39 -13.17
CA PHE A 171 7.39 -0.01 -12.04
C PHE A 171 6.95 -1.48 -12.10
N LYS A 172 6.47 -1.92 -13.27
CA LYS A 172 6.01 -3.31 -13.47
C LYS A 172 7.14 -4.32 -13.30
N SER A 173 8.33 -4.01 -13.80
CA SER A 173 9.50 -4.88 -13.63
C SER A 173 9.89 -5.02 -12.16
N CYS A 174 9.89 -3.92 -11.40
CA CYS A 174 10.11 -3.94 -9.95
C CYS A 174 9.00 -4.73 -9.23
N TYR A 175 7.75 -4.46 -9.55
CA TYR A 175 6.60 -5.18 -9.00
C TYR A 175 6.67 -6.69 -9.26
N ASP A 176 6.99 -7.09 -10.49
CA ASP A 176 7.12 -8.49 -10.90
C ASP A 176 8.26 -9.21 -10.16
N PHE A 177 9.40 -8.55 -10.00
CA PHE A 177 10.53 -9.01 -9.20
C PHE A 177 10.12 -9.23 -7.73
N LEU A 178 9.50 -8.23 -7.11
CA LEU A 178 9.14 -8.27 -5.69
C LEU A 178 8.05 -9.29 -5.37
N LYS A 179 7.06 -9.45 -6.26
CA LYS A 179 5.93 -10.35 -6.00
C LYS A 179 6.20 -11.81 -6.36
N GLN A 180 7.30 -12.13 -7.03
CA GLN A 180 7.55 -13.43 -7.68
C GLN A 180 7.01 -14.59 -6.83
N THR A 181 5.98 -15.29 -7.33
CA THR A 181 5.15 -16.21 -6.51
C THR A 181 5.42 -17.70 -6.75
N SER A 182 6.27 -18.07 -7.72
CA SER A 182 6.50 -19.49 -8.06
C SER A 182 7.93 -19.75 -8.57
N PRO A 183 8.83 -20.26 -7.71
CA PRO A 183 8.70 -20.28 -6.25
C PRO A 183 8.62 -18.85 -5.68
N SER A 184 8.06 -18.70 -4.47
CA SER A 184 8.01 -17.39 -3.80
C SER A 184 9.43 -16.97 -3.43
N ARG A 185 9.98 -15.90 -4.03
CA ARG A 185 11.33 -15.41 -3.69
C ARG A 185 11.37 -14.83 -2.29
N PHE A 186 10.38 -14.00 -1.96
CA PHE A 186 10.28 -13.34 -0.66
C PHE A 186 8.99 -13.80 0.03
N GLN A 187 9.13 -14.66 1.05
CA GLN A 187 7.99 -15.16 1.81
C GLN A 187 7.17 -13.99 2.40
N GLU A 188 5.83 -14.08 2.40
CA GLU A 188 4.90 -13.01 2.80
C GLU A 188 4.91 -11.72 1.95
N ILE A 189 5.78 -11.59 0.94
CA ILE A 189 5.70 -10.53 -0.08
C ILE A 189 4.87 -11.03 -1.28
N GLY A 190 3.56 -11.21 -1.05
CA GLY A 190 2.63 -11.54 -2.13
C GLY A 190 2.29 -10.33 -3.03
N PRO A 191 1.39 -10.49 -4.01
CA PRO A 191 1.02 -9.41 -4.95
C PRO A 191 0.67 -8.07 -4.30
N LEU A 192 -0.07 -8.04 -3.19
CA LEU A 192 -0.37 -6.78 -2.50
C LEU A 192 0.87 -6.14 -1.87
N ALA A 193 1.67 -6.91 -1.14
CA ALA A 193 2.86 -6.39 -0.48
C ALA A 193 3.93 -5.97 -1.50
N GLY A 194 4.09 -6.72 -2.59
CA GLY A 194 4.96 -6.36 -3.71
C GLY A 194 4.54 -5.06 -4.40
N PHE A 195 3.23 -4.86 -4.64
CA PHE A 195 2.73 -3.58 -5.19
C PHE A 195 3.02 -2.41 -4.24
N LEU A 196 2.75 -2.60 -2.95
CA LEU A 196 3.00 -1.56 -1.95
C LEU A 196 4.49 -1.23 -1.82
N LEU A 197 5.37 -2.25 -1.89
CA LEU A 197 6.82 -2.08 -1.82
C LEU A 197 7.37 -1.40 -3.07
N ALA A 198 6.93 -1.81 -4.27
CA ALA A 198 7.26 -1.11 -5.52
C ALA A 198 6.81 0.36 -5.46
N GLY A 199 5.62 0.63 -4.91
CA GLY A 199 5.14 1.98 -4.64
C GLY A 199 6.03 2.77 -3.70
N ASP A 200 6.52 2.14 -2.62
CA ASP A 200 7.43 2.80 -1.69
C ASP A 200 8.76 3.19 -2.35
N PHE A 201 9.30 2.31 -3.20
CA PHE A 201 10.50 2.61 -3.99
C PHE A 201 10.25 3.67 -5.07
N SER A 202 9.02 3.73 -5.61
CA SER A 202 8.65 4.79 -6.53
C SER A 202 8.61 6.16 -5.87
N TYR A 203 8.00 6.26 -4.69
CA TYR A 203 8.05 7.50 -3.90
C TYR A 203 9.45 7.86 -3.43
N ALA A 204 10.34 6.87 -3.25
CA ALA A 204 11.75 7.11 -2.95
C ALA A 204 12.58 7.54 -4.16
N GLY A 205 11.98 7.60 -5.36
CA GLY A 205 12.62 8.06 -6.59
C GLY A 205 13.55 7.05 -7.25
N VAL A 206 13.56 5.77 -6.84
CA VAL A 206 14.45 4.75 -7.42
C VAL A 206 13.76 3.82 -8.42
N VAL A 207 12.43 3.84 -8.44
CA VAL A 207 11.57 3.12 -9.38
C VAL A 207 10.66 4.14 -10.05
N GLN A 208 10.41 3.99 -11.35
CA GLN A 208 9.50 4.86 -12.07
C GLN A 208 8.09 4.83 -11.46
N SER A 209 7.37 5.96 -11.50
CA SER A 209 5.97 5.98 -11.11
C SER A 209 5.11 5.15 -12.06
N PRO A 210 4.11 4.39 -11.55
CA PRO A 210 3.25 3.61 -12.41
C PRO A 210 2.29 4.52 -13.17
N THR A 211 1.94 4.10 -14.38
CA THR A 211 0.81 4.68 -15.10
C THR A 211 -0.52 4.24 -14.48
N VAL A 212 -1.61 4.94 -14.83
CA VAL A 212 -2.97 4.51 -14.48
C VAL A 212 -3.26 3.10 -14.99
N ASP A 213 -2.74 2.77 -16.17
CA ASP A 213 -2.88 1.48 -16.81
C ASP A 213 -2.16 0.36 -16.05
N ASP A 214 -0.93 0.62 -15.59
CA ASP A 214 -0.17 -0.32 -14.75
C ASP A 214 -0.94 -0.64 -13.47
N VAL A 215 -1.44 0.39 -12.78
CA VAL A 215 -2.22 0.21 -11.55
C VAL A 215 -3.53 -0.51 -11.82
N GLY A 216 -4.23 -0.22 -12.93
CA GLY A 216 -5.43 -0.95 -13.34
C GLY A 216 -5.18 -2.45 -13.54
N GLU A 217 -4.07 -2.81 -14.21
CA GLU A 217 -3.65 -4.21 -14.37
C GLU A 217 -3.36 -4.89 -13.04
N ILE A 218 -2.67 -4.19 -12.14
CA ILE A 218 -2.34 -4.68 -10.80
C ILE A 218 -3.59 -4.84 -9.93
N ILE A 219 -4.51 -3.88 -9.95
CA ILE A 219 -5.82 -3.97 -9.26
C ILE A 219 -6.54 -5.24 -9.69
N ARG A 220 -6.61 -5.49 -11.00
CA ARG A 220 -7.23 -6.71 -11.53
C ARG A 220 -6.46 -7.95 -11.10
N GLY A 221 -5.12 -7.94 -11.18
CA GLY A 221 -4.28 -9.07 -10.80
C GLY A 221 -4.43 -9.46 -9.32
N ILE A 222 -4.49 -8.49 -8.42
CA ILE A 222 -4.73 -8.69 -6.99
C ILE A 222 -6.18 -9.14 -6.75
N ASN A 223 -7.15 -8.56 -7.49
CA ASN A 223 -8.57 -8.93 -7.50
C ASN A 223 -9.26 -8.89 -6.12
N LYS A 224 -8.83 -7.99 -5.23
CA LYS A 224 -9.35 -7.83 -3.85
C LYS A 224 -10.09 -6.51 -3.64
N GLY A 225 -9.56 -5.64 -2.75
CA GLY A 225 -10.25 -4.44 -2.27
C GLY A 225 -10.54 -3.43 -3.37
N GLY A 226 -9.54 -3.11 -4.20
CA GLY A 226 -9.68 -2.20 -5.34
C GLY A 226 -10.84 -2.60 -6.27
N VAL A 227 -10.82 -3.82 -6.80
CA VAL A 227 -11.91 -4.35 -7.64
C VAL A 227 -13.26 -4.29 -6.92
N LYS A 228 -13.35 -4.71 -5.64
CA LYS A 228 -14.60 -4.65 -4.87
C LYS A 228 -15.19 -3.26 -4.73
N ARG A 229 -14.36 -2.20 -4.78
CA ARG A 229 -14.88 -0.84 -4.76
C ARG A 229 -15.18 -0.30 -6.12
N LEU A 230 -14.44 -0.64 -7.16
CA LEU A 230 -14.87 -0.33 -8.52
C LEU A 230 -16.24 -0.96 -8.84
N GLU A 231 -16.48 -2.19 -8.35
CA GLU A 231 -17.81 -2.83 -8.40
C GLU A 231 -18.88 -2.04 -7.62
N LEU A 232 -18.56 -1.60 -6.38
CA LEU A 232 -19.49 -0.82 -5.56
C LEU A 232 -19.83 0.53 -6.19
N LEU A 233 -18.84 1.21 -6.77
CA LEU A 233 -19.00 2.48 -7.47
C LEU A 233 -19.78 2.32 -8.79
N GLY A 234 -20.05 1.09 -9.23
CA GLY A 234 -20.74 0.81 -10.49
C GLY A 234 -19.86 0.95 -11.73
N LEU A 235 -18.54 1.08 -11.55
CA LEU A 235 -17.56 1.28 -12.62
C LEU A 235 -17.10 -0.04 -13.26
N VAL A 236 -17.30 -1.16 -12.56
CA VAL A 236 -17.00 -2.52 -13.00
C VAL A 236 -18.19 -3.41 -12.70
N ARG A 237 -18.49 -4.39 -13.57
CA ARG A 237 -19.57 -5.33 -13.30
C ARG A 237 -19.22 -6.19 -12.08
N PRO A 238 -20.16 -6.36 -11.12
CA PRO A 238 -19.94 -7.25 -9.98
C PRO A 238 -19.64 -8.67 -10.44
N ARG A 239 -18.55 -9.23 -9.93
CA ARG A 239 -18.19 -10.64 -10.16
C ARG A 239 -19.27 -11.57 -9.60
N GLU A 240 -19.53 -12.64 -10.33
CA GLU A 240 -20.50 -13.65 -9.93
C GLU A 240 -20.02 -14.46 -8.72
N LYS A 241 -20.94 -14.76 -7.81
CA LYS A 241 -20.68 -15.61 -6.65
C LYS A 241 -21.01 -17.06 -7.02
N GLY A 242 -20.13 -18.00 -6.68
CA GLY A 242 -20.42 -19.45 -6.75
C GLY A 242 -19.71 -20.24 -7.86
N MET A 243 -19.14 -19.59 -8.89
CA MET A 243 -18.46 -20.29 -9.99
C MET A 243 -16.94 -20.46 -9.76
N GLY A 244 -16.29 -21.32 -10.55
CA GLY A 244 -14.87 -21.65 -10.46
C GLY A 244 -13.90 -20.46 -10.54
N ARG A 245 -12.62 -20.67 -10.21
CA ARG A 245 -11.61 -19.61 -9.97
C ARG A 245 -11.44 -18.60 -11.13
N ALA A 246 -11.61 -19.04 -12.39
CA ALA A 246 -11.52 -18.19 -13.59
C ALA A 246 -12.70 -17.19 -13.71
N PHE A 247 -13.91 -17.60 -13.33
CA PHE A 247 -15.11 -16.76 -13.30
C PHE A 247 -15.15 -15.78 -12.12
N LYS A 248 -14.18 -15.89 -11.20
CA LYS A 248 -14.03 -14.96 -10.06
C LYS A 248 -13.15 -13.75 -10.38
N MET A 249 -12.62 -13.61 -11.61
CA MET A 249 -11.80 -12.46 -11.97
C MET A 249 -12.64 -11.39 -12.66
N ALA A 250 -12.43 -10.13 -12.28
CA ALA A 250 -13.02 -9.01 -13.01
C ALA A 250 -12.37 -8.90 -14.41
N SER A 251 -13.15 -8.35 -15.35
CA SER A 251 -12.68 -8.05 -16.69
C SER A 251 -11.52 -7.05 -16.63
N MET A 252 -10.41 -7.36 -17.29
CA MET A 252 -9.25 -6.46 -17.34
C MET A 252 -9.62 -5.12 -17.98
N VAL A 253 -10.34 -5.17 -19.10
CA VAL A 253 -10.78 -3.98 -19.84
C VAL A 253 -11.65 -3.09 -18.96
N GLU A 254 -12.61 -3.67 -18.24
CA GLU A 254 -13.50 -2.90 -17.36
C GLU A 254 -12.75 -2.34 -16.16
N VAL A 255 -11.83 -3.09 -15.55
CA VAL A 255 -11.05 -2.60 -14.41
C VAL A 255 -10.16 -1.43 -14.82
N LYS A 256 -9.44 -1.52 -15.95
CA LYS A 256 -8.62 -0.41 -16.46
C LYS A 256 -9.49 0.81 -16.79
N ALA A 257 -10.58 0.63 -17.53
CA ALA A 257 -11.50 1.72 -17.89
C ALA A 257 -12.16 2.36 -16.66
N GLY A 258 -12.66 1.55 -15.73
CA GLY A 258 -13.30 2.03 -14.51
C GLY A 258 -12.33 2.75 -13.57
N PHE A 259 -11.11 2.24 -13.43
CA PHE A 259 -10.07 2.90 -12.65
C PHE A 259 -9.63 4.22 -13.30
N SER A 260 -9.45 4.24 -14.62
CA SER A 260 -9.14 5.47 -15.36
C SER A 260 -10.25 6.52 -15.26
N LYS A 261 -11.53 6.12 -15.38
CA LYS A 261 -12.70 7.00 -15.18
C LYS A 261 -12.70 7.62 -13.78
N LEU A 262 -12.40 6.82 -12.75
CA LEU A 262 -12.28 7.32 -11.38
C LEU A 262 -11.10 8.29 -11.22
N GLN A 263 -9.93 7.95 -11.77
CA GLN A 263 -8.73 8.79 -11.69
C GLN A 263 -8.99 10.15 -12.34
N GLY A 264 -9.54 10.17 -13.56
CA GLY A 264 -9.89 11.40 -14.25
C GLY A 264 -10.96 12.21 -13.52
N PHE A 265 -11.96 11.55 -12.93
CA PHE A 265 -12.95 12.22 -12.09
C PHE A 265 -12.29 12.93 -10.90
N LEU A 266 -11.44 12.24 -10.13
CA LEU A 266 -10.75 12.85 -8.98
C LEU A 266 -9.80 13.96 -9.42
N ASP A 267 -9.09 13.76 -10.53
CA ASP A 267 -8.16 14.75 -11.08
C ASP A 267 -8.88 16.06 -11.45
N THR A 268 -10.10 15.98 -11.99
CA THR A 268 -10.88 17.18 -12.31
C THR A 268 -11.55 17.84 -11.10
N LYS A 269 -11.78 17.10 -10.00
CA LYS A 269 -12.54 17.60 -8.84
C LYS A 269 -11.69 18.05 -7.66
N LEU A 270 -10.49 17.48 -7.51
CA LEU A 270 -9.55 17.90 -6.48
C LEU A 270 -8.78 19.15 -6.95
N THR A 271 -8.63 20.12 -6.06
CA THR A 271 -7.76 21.27 -6.30
C THR A 271 -6.28 20.86 -6.31
N ALA A 272 -5.41 21.69 -6.88
CA ALA A 272 -3.96 21.44 -6.86
C ALA A 272 -3.42 21.31 -5.42
N ALA A 273 -3.91 22.13 -4.49
CA ALA A 273 -3.53 22.06 -3.08
C ALA A 273 -3.92 20.71 -2.46
N GLN A 274 -5.15 20.24 -2.68
CA GLN A 274 -5.62 18.95 -2.19
C GLN A 274 -4.84 17.79 -2.80
N LYS A 275 -4.55 17.84 -4.11
CA LYS A 275 -3.73 16.82 -4.78
C LYS A 275 -2.33 16.74 -4.16
N ALA A 276 -1.68 17.88 -3.95
CA ALA A 276 -0.37 17.93 -3.31
C ALA A 276 -0.43 17.40 -1.87
N HIS A 277 -1.43 17.84 -1.10
CA HIS A 277 -1.60 17.46 0.30
C HIS A 277 -1.82 15.95 0.46
N MET A 278 -2.66 15.34 -0.39
CA MET A 278 -2.96 13.91 -0.37
C MET A 278 -1.87 13.03 -1.00
N VAL A 279 -0.91 13.63 -1.72
CA VAL A 279 -0.01 12.94 -2.65
C VAL A 279 -0.83 12.17 -3.70
N PHE A 280 -1.70 12.89 -4.42
CA PHE A 280 -2.64 12.31 -5.39
C PHE A 280 -1.92 11.75 -6.61
N ASP A 281 -2.01 10.44 -6.78
CA ASP A 281 -1.51 9.67 -7.91
C ASP A 281 -2.28 8.34 -8.03
N PRO A 282 -1.96 7.48 -9.02
CA PRO A 282 -2.62 6.19 -9.17
C PRO A 282 -2.47 5.24 -7.96
N ILE A 283 -1.34 5.26 -7.25
CA ILE A 283 -1.10 4.40 -6.08
C ILE A 283 -1.99 4.83 -4.91
N MET A 284 -2.09 6.14 -4.68
CA MET A 284 -2.96 6.73 -3.66
C MET A 284 -4.43 6.39 -3.93
N SER A 285 -4.87 6.50 -5.18
CA SER A 285 -6.24 6.13 -5.58
C SER A 285 -6.55 4.65 -5.35
N GLU A 286 -5.63 3.73 -5.70
CA GLU A 286 -5.79 2.29 -5.39
C GLU A 286 -5.91 2.06 -3.89
N ASN A 287 -4.99 2.63 -3.11
CA ASN A 287 -4.99 2.45 -1.67
C ASN A 287 -6.30 2.95 -1.07
N SER A 288 -6.78 4.11 -1.51
CA SER A 288 -8.05 4.71 -1.09
C SER A 288 -9.25 3.80 -1.35
N LEU A 289 -9.34 3.16 -2.53
CA LEU A 289 -10.36 2.14 -2.81
C LEU A 289 -10.25 0.95 -1.83
N CYS A 290 -9.02 0.48 -1.58
CA CYS A 290 -8.79 -0.58 -0.62
C CYS A 290 -9.21 -0.20 0.81
N LYS A 291 -9.02 1.05 1.25
CA LYS A 291 -9.44 1.54 2.58
C LYS A 291 -10.93 1.77 2.67
N LEU A 292 -11.57 2.33 1.64
CA LEU A 292 -13.03 2.47 1.56
C LEU A 292 -13.72 1.13 1.80
N THR A 293 -13.14 0.03 1.30
CA THR A 293 -13.65 -1.31 1.54
C THR A 293 -13.84 -1.64 3.01
N ARG A 294 -12.90 -1.19 3.84
CA ARG A 294 -12.84 -1.52 5.26
C ARG A 294 -13.87 -0.70 6.04
N VAL A 295 -13.98 0.61 5.78
CA VAL A 295 -14.93 1.50 6.46
C VAL A 295 -16.38 1.19 6.08
N VAL A 296 -16.66 0.87 4.81
CA VAL A 296 -18.00 0.44 4.36
C VAL A 296 -18.38 -0.90 5.00
N LYS A 297 -17.46 -1.87 5.04
CA LYS A 297 -17.73 -3.16 5.69
C LYS A 297 -17.97 -3.02 7.20
N ALA A 298 -17.33 -2.04 7.84
CA ALA A 298 -17.53 -1.73 9.24
C ALA A 298 -18.77 -0.86 9.51
N LYS A 299 -19.53 -0.48 8.47
CA LYS A 299 -20.70 0.42 8.56
C LYS A 299 -20.36 1.80 9.15
N ILE A 300 -19.12 2.24 8.96
CA ILE A 300 -18.66 3.58 9.41
C ILE A 300 -18.97 4.63 8.34
N PHE A 301 -19.00 4.22 7.08
CA PHE A 301 -19.28 5.08 5.92
C PHE A 301 -20.22 4.39 4.94
N VAL A 302 -21.06 5.16 4.26
CA VAL A 302 -22.05 4.68 3.28
C VAL A 302 -21.79 5.34 1.93
N ILE A 303 -21.80 4.52 0.88
CA ILE A 303 -21.69 4.94 -0.53
C ILE A 303 -23.08 5.06 -1.13
#